data_AF-A0A535INX0-F1
#
_entry.id   AF-A0A535INX0-F1
#
_cell.length_a   1.000
_cell.length_b   1.000
_cell.length_c   1.000
_cell.angle_alpha   90.00
_cell.angle_beta   90.00
_cell.angle_gamma   90.00
#
_symmetry.space_group_name_H-M   'P 1'
#
loop_
_entity.id
_entity.type
_entity.pdbx_description
1 polymer ?
#
loop_
_entity_poly.entity_id
_entity_poly.type
_entity_poly.pdbx_seq_one_letter_code
_entity_poly.pdbx_strand_id
1 'polypeptide(L)'
;MRWLYYRDDDLQKAGLPADWQPANVQGILDAATAVKNAKEANVIPYALYAGPAGSDGTADHAFVPLLWAYGGELQDSSGKWIGDSPATRKVMAYYQKAYAGLSPQEILTATKPWTSMREKLGNGQLALLFEGGWVYGGWVAKDKAATEKNVRYVLHPTESGGPSFTIGGPGTCWYITAKSANK
;
A
#
# COMPACT_ATOMS: atom_id res chain seq x y z
N MET A 1 -7.76 4.19 9.03
CA MET A 1 -6.71 3.14 9.09
C MET A 1 -6.36 2.70 7.68
N ARG A 2 -5.17 2.15 7.49
CA ARG A 2 -4.69 1.60 6.21
C ARG A 2 -4.44 0.10 6.29
N TRP A 3 -4.66 -0.60 5.20
CA TRP A 3 -4.57 -2.05 5.12
C TRP A 3 -3.85 -2.47 3.86
N LEU A 4 -3.14 -3.60 3.93
CA LEU A 4 -2.67 -4.28 2.73
C LEU A 4 -3.86 -5.07 2.18
N TYR A 5 -4.49 -4.54 1.15
CA TYR A 5 -5.51 -5.23 0.39
C TYR A 5 -4.88 -6.19 -0.59
N TYR A 6 -5.52 -7.35 -0.76
CA TYR A 6 -5.12 -8.30 -1.78
C TYR A 6 -6.30 -9.03 -2.42
N ARG A 7 -6.07 -9.54 -3.62
CA ARG A 7 -6.98 -10.43 -4.36
C ARG A 7 -6.68 -11.87 -4.02
N ASP A 8 -7.57 -12.48 -3.22
CA ASP A 8 -7.46 -13.86 -2.76
C ASP A 8 -7.44 -14.85 -3.93
N ASP A 9 -8.22 -14.59 -4.98
CA ASP A 9 -8.24 -15.38 -6.19
C ASP A 9 -6.95 -15.31 -7.01
N ASP A 10 -6.33 -14.12 -7.12
CA ASP A 10 -5.04 -13.97 -7.81
C ASP A 10 -3.90 -14.64 -7.01
N LEU A 11 -3.93 -14.53 -5.68
CA LEU A 11 -2.95 -15.20 -4.81
C LEU A 11 -3.09 -16.73 -4.87
N GLN A 12 -4.31 -17.27 -4.86
CA GLN A 12 -4.54 -18.71 -4.94
C GLN A 12 -4.09 -19.30 -6.28
N LYS A 13 -4.37 -18.61 -7.40
CA LYS A 13 -3.87 -19.01 -8.73
C LYS A 13 -2.34 -18.94 -8.81
N ALA A 14 -1.73 -18.02 -8.06
CA ALA A 14 -0.28 -17.95 -7.88
C ALA A 14 0.30 -19.00 -6.90
N GLY A 15 -0.54 -19.88 -6.36
CA GLY A 15 -0.14 -21.01 -5.49
C GLY A 15 0.04 -20.64 -4.01
N LEU A 16 -0.40 -19.45 -3.58
CA LEU A 16 -0.41 -19.09 -2.17
C LEU A 16 -1.60 -19.71 -1.43
N PRO A 17 -1.49 -19.99 -0.13
CA PRO A 17 -2.57 -20.61 0.63
C PRO A 17 -3.76 -19.65 0.83
N ALA A 18 -4.95 -20.20 1.05
CA ALA A 18 -6.18 -19.41 1.20
C ALA A 18 -6.20 -18.51 2.45
N ASP A 19 -5.42 -18.83 3.46
CA ASP A 19 -5.23 -18.05 4.69
C ASP A 19 -3.94 -17.21 4.65
N TRP A 20 -3.44 -16.90 3.45
CA TRP A 20 -2.18 -16.18 3.27
C TRP A 20 -2.12 -14.88 4.09
N GLN A 21 -0.97 -14.71 4.74
CA GLN A 21 -0.55 -13.50 5.44
C GLN A 21 0.94 -13.28 5.14
N PRO A 22 1.39 -12.04 4.89
CA PRO A 22 2.81 -11.80 4.70
C PRO A 22 3.54 -11.99 6.03
N ALA A 23 4.50 -12.91 6.06
CA ALA A 23 5.29 -13.18 7.26
C ALA A 23 6.18 -12.00 7.68
N ASN A 24 6.51 -11.10 6.75
CA ASN A 24 7.28 -9.88 6.96
C ASN A 24 7.12 -8.97 5.72
N VAL A 25 7.79 -7.82 5.71
CA VAL A 25 7.77 -6.89 4.56
C VAL A 25 8.23 -7.55 3.25
N GLN A 26 9.23 -8.44 3.29
CA GLN A 26 9.70 -9.16 2.10
C GLN A 26 8.62 -10.11 1.56
N GLY A 27 7.79 -10.68 2.42
CA GLY A 27 6.65 -11.53 2.03
C GLY A 27 5.64 -10.84 1.10
N ILE A 28 5.54 -9.50 1.11
CA ILE A 28 4.72 -8.75 0.16
C ILE A 28 5.31 -8.82 -1.26
N LEU A 29 6.62 -8.61 -1.38
CA LEU A 29 7.32 -8.73 -2.66
C LEU A 29 7.35 -10.17 -3.16
N ASP A 30 7.43 -11.14 -2.26
CA ASP A 30 7.41 -12.56 -2.60
C ASP A 30 6.04 -12.97 -3.17
N ALA A 31 4.94 -12.51 -2.55
CA ALA A 31 3.59 -12.73 -3.07
C ALA A 31 3.39 -12.03 -4.43
N ALA A 32 3.84 -10.78 -4.57
CA ALA A 32 3.81 -10.09 -5.87
C ALA A 32 4.64 -10.86 -6.93
N THR A 33 5.79 -11.39 -6.56
CA THR A 33 6.63 -12.19 -7.47
C THR A 33 5.92 -13.46 -7.90
N ALA A 34 5.24 -14.15 -6.97
CA ALA A 34 4.43 -15.33 -7.28
C ALA A 34 3.29 -14.98 -8.27
N VAL A 35 2.55 -13.89 -8.05
CA VAL A 35 1.52 -13.41 -8.99
C VAL A 35 2.10 -13.11 -10.37
N LYS A 36 3.24 -12.43 -10.43
CA LYS A 36 3.95 -12.18 -11.71
C LYS A 36 4.30 -13.48 -12.43
N ASN A 37 4.78 -14.48 -11.69
CA ASN A 37 5.22 -15.77 -12.23
C ASN A 37 4.04 -16.65 -12.67
N ALA A 38 2.86 -16.46 -12.08
CA ALA A 38 1.61 -17.12 -12.50
C ALA A 38 1.16 -16.67 -13.90
N LYS A 39 1.66 -15.52 -14.40
CA LYS A 39 1.41 -14.99 -15.75
C LYS A 39 -0.08 -14.82 -16.06
N GLU A 40 -0.86 -14.43 -15.07
CA GLU A 40 -2.27 -14.08 -15.29
C GLU A 40 -2.38 -12.87 -16.22
N ALA A 41 -3.20 -13.01 -17.25
CA ALA A 41 -3.40 -11.95 -18.21
C ALA A 41 -4.03 -10.72 -17.52
N ASN A 42 -3.41 -9.56 -17.71
CA ASN A 42 -3.90 -8.26 -17.23
C ASN A 42 -3.93 -8.07 -15.70
N VAL A 43 -3.23 -8.90 -14.93
CA VAL A 43 -3.07 -8.72 -13.47
C VAL A 43 -1.74 -8.03 -13.17
N ILE A 44 -1.81 -6.85 -12.56
CA ILE A 44 -0.64 -6.16 -12.00
C ILE A 44 -0.31 -6.81 -10.66
N PRO A 45 0.95 -7.23 -10.42
CA PRO A 45 1.28 -7.91 -9.18
C PRO A 45 1.14 -7.06 -7.93
N TYR A 46 1.64 -5.83 -7.97
CA TYR A 46 1.67 -4.96 -6.80
C TYR A 46 1.72 -3.49 -7.19
N ALA A 47 0.97 -2.63 -6.52
CA ALA A 47 1.07 -1.19 -6.69
C ALA A 47 1.71 -0.56 -5.45
N LEU A 48 2.91 -0.03 -5.63
CA LEU A 48 3.62 0.79 -4.65
C LEU A 48 3.54 2.25 -5.08
N TYR A 49 3.05 3.15 -4.23
CA TYR A 49 3.04 4.58 -4.53
C TYR A 49 4.45 5.18 -4.46
N ALA A 50 4.81 5.99 -5.46
CA ALA A 50 6.10 6.65 -5.53
C ALA A 50 6.03 7.98 -6.29
N GLY A 51 7.05 8.81 -6.04
CA GLY A 51 7.26 10.06 -6.74
C GLY A 51 6.18 11.12 -6.48
N PRO A 52 6.32 12.30 -7.11
CA PRO A 52 5.38 13.40 -6.93
C PRO A 52 3.95 13.09 -7.42
N ALA A 53 3.82 12.27 -8.47
CA ALA A 53 2.52 11.87 -9.03
C ALA A 53 1.64 11.10 -8.02
N GLY A 54 2.26 10.32 -7.12
CA GLY A 54 1.57 9.63 -6.03
C GLY A 54 0.97 10.57 -4.96
N SER A 55 1.31 11.87 -4.98
CA SER A 55 0.87 12.87 -3.99
C SER A 55 1.13 12.37 -2.55
N ASP A 56 0.25 12.70 -1.61
CA ASP A 56 0.27 12.20 -0.24
C ASP A 56 0.37 10.67 -0.15
N GLY A 57 -0.13 9.94 -1.15
CA GLY A 57 -0.03 8.49 -1.18
C GLY A 57 1.40 7.94 -1.20
N THR A 58 2.34 8.68 -1.77
CA THR A 58 3.77 8.32 -1.71
C THR A 58 4.28 8.30 -0.27
N ALA A 59 3.83 9.22 0.57
CA ALA A 59 4.18 9.21 2.00
C ALA A 59 3.33 8.20 2.77
N ASP A 60 2.01 8.33 2.65
CA ASP A 60 1.02 7.71 3.52
C ASP A 60 0.78 6.22 3.26
N HIS A 61 0.91 5.80 2.01
CA HIS A 61 0.62 4.45 1.57
C HIS A 61 1.89 3.64 1.22
N ALA A 62 3.06 4.26 1.29
CA ALA A 62 4.29 3.62 0.87
C ALA A 62 5.50 3.97 1.77
N PHE A 63 6.02 5.20 1.70
CA PHE A 63 7.28 5.53 2.37
C PHE A 63 7.23 5.41 3.90
N VAL A 64 6.27 6.06 4.56
CA VAL A 64 6.13 6.02 6.03
C VAL A 64 5.86 4.61 6.55
N PRO A 65 4.90 3.81 6.01
CA PRO A 65 4.72 2.44 6.47
C PRO A 65 5.94 1.57 6.25
N LEU A 66 6.64 1.69 5.13
CA LEU A 66 7.87 0.91 4.94
C LEU A 66 8.97 1.34 5.92
N LEU A 67 9.13 2.65 6.17
CA LEU A 67 10.11 3.16 7.12
C LEU A 67 9.88 2.59 8.53
N TRP A 68 8.65 2.66 9.03
CA TRP A 68 8.27 2.10 10.32
C TRP A 68 8.37 0.58 10.36
N ALA A 69 8.03 -0.11 9.27
CA ALA A 69 8.18 -1.55 9.18
C ALA A 69 9.66 -2.00 9.29
N TYR A 70 10.59 -1.17 8.84
CA TYR A 70 12.04 -1.34 9.01
C TYR A 70 12.59 -0.73 10.30
N GLY A 71 11.73 -0.30 11.23
CA GLY A 71 12.11 0.25 12.54
C GLY A 71 12.74 1.65 12.49
N GLY A 72 12.53 2.39 11.39
CA GLY A 72 12.97 3.77 11.26
C GLY A 72 11.97 4.77 11.82
N GLU A 73 12.39 6.02 11.97
CA GLU A 73 11.55 7.14 12.38
C GLU A 73 11.75 8.33 11.45
N LEU A 74 10.75 9.23 11.40
CA LEU A 74 10.80 10.44 10.59
C LEU A 74 11.67 11.54 11.24
N GLN A 75 11.66 11.61 12.57
CA GLN A 75 12.36 12.62 13.34
C GLN A 75 13.10 11.97 14.52
N ASP A 76 14.22 12.56 14.92
CA ASP A 76 14.91 12.19 16.15
C ASP A 76 14.21 12.80 17.39
N SER A 77 14.72 12.47 18.58
CA SER A 77 14.17 12.96 19.85
C SER A 77 14.26 14.49 20.04
N SER A 78 15.03 15.18 19.20
CA SER A 78 15.13 16.65 19.19
C SER A 78 14.15 17.30 18.20
N GLY A 79 13.38 16.50 17.44
CA GLY A 79 12.46 16.95 16.41
C GLY A 79 13.11 17.20 15.05
N LYS A 80 14.37 16.80 14.86
CA LYS A 80 15.08 16.98 13.59
C LYS A 80 14.77 15.85 12.63
N TRP A 81 14.53 16.17 11.36
CA TRP A 81 14.30 15.20 10.30
C TRP A 81 15.49 14.25 10.10
N ILE A 82 15.18 12.95 10.00
CA ILE A 82 16.16 11.90 9.70
C ILE A 82 16.22 11.72 8.17
N GLY A 83 17.25 12.29 7.55
CA GLY A 83 17.42 12.22 6.09
C GLY A 83 18.03 10.90 5.57
N ASP A 84 18.88 10.26 6.37
CA ASP A 84 19.51 8.97 6.06
C ASP A 84 19.58 8.10 7.31
N SER A 85 19.19 6.85 7.17
CA SER A 85 19.23 5.82 8.22
C SER A 85 19.29 4.43 7.58
N PRO A 86 19.69 3.38 8.32
CA PRO A 86 19.59 2.00 7.83
C PRO A 86 18.19 1.65 7.33
N ALA A 87 17.14 2.09 8.02
CA ALA A 87 15.76 1.88 7.61
C ALA A 87 15.43 2.61 6.30
N THR A 88 15.82 3.88 6.16
CA THR A 88 15.60 4.65 4.92
C THR A 88 16.25 3.97 3.71
N ARG A 89 17.45 3.40 3.87
CA ARG A 89 18.13 2.64 2.80
C ARG A 89 17.40 1.35 2.46
N LYS A 90 16.84 0.64 3.45
CA LYS A 90 15.99 -0.54 3.21
C LYS A 90 14.70 -0.18 2.47
N VAL A 91 14.09 0.96 2.77
CA VAL A 91 12.94 1.50 2.00
C VAL A 91 13.34 1.71 0.54
N MET A 92 14.47 2.37 0.27
CA MET A 92 14.94 2.56 -1.12
C MET A 92 15.23 1.24 -1.84
N ALA A 93 15.81 0.25 -1.16
CA ALA A 93 16.02 -1.08 -1.71
C ALA A 93 14.68 -1.80 -2.00
N TYR A 94 13.67 -1.62 -1.16
CA TYR A 94 12.32 -2.13 -1.39
C TYR A 94 11.69 -1.49 -2.63
N TYR A 95 11.77 -0.17 -2.78
CA TYR A 95 11.34 0.54 -4.00
C TYR A 95 12.04 -0.01 -5.24
N GLN A 96 13.36 -0.19 -5.19
CA GLN A 96 14.11 -0.76 -6.31
C GLN A 96 13.61 -2.15 -6.71
N LYS A 97 13.37 -3.04 -5.73
CA LYS A 97 12.82 -4.38 -5.98
C LYS A 97 11.41 -4.33 -6.55
N ALA A 98 10.53 -3.48 -5.99
CA ALA A 98 9.16 -3.33 -6.47
C ALA A 98 9.13 -2.82 -7.92
N TYR A 99 9.94 -1.80 -8.24
CA TYR A 99 10.00 -1.21 -9.58
C TYR A 99 10.88 -2.00 -10.56
N ALA A 100 11.51 -3.11 -10.15
CA ALA A 100 12.11 -4.11 -11.04
C ALA A 100 11.04 -5.01 -11.74
N GLY A 101 9.85 -4.45 -11.98
CA GLY A 101 8.77 -5.07 -12.74
C GLY A 101 7.73 -5.80 -11.89
N LEU A 102 7.56 -5.48 -10.61
CA LEU A 102 6.38 -5.87 -9.83
C LEU A 102 5.33 -4.74 -9.81
N SER A 103 5.80 -3.49 -9.72
CA SER A 103 4.97 -2.29 -9.75
C SER A 103 5.04 -1.54 -11.07
N PRO A 104 3.90 -0.98 -11.52
CA PRO A 104 3.83 -0.32 -12.81
C PRO A 104 4.49 1.06 -12.73
N GLN A 105 5.35 1.37 -13.70
CA GLN A 105 6.06 2.65 -13.78
C GLN A 105 5.11 3.84 -13.98
N GLU A 106 3.90 3.60 -14.52
CA GLU A 106 2.88 4.63 -14.74
C GLU A 106 2.50 5.39 -13.46
N ILE A 107 2.66 4.78 -12.28
CA ILE A 107 2.41 5.44 -10.98
C ILE A 107 3.28 6.70 -10.82
N LEU A 108 4.48 6.72 -11.41
CA LEU A 108 5.44 7.82 -11.30
C LEU A 108 5.03 9.06 -12.11
N THR A 109 4.18 8.90 -13.13
CA THR A 109 3.89 9.94 -14.12
C THR A 109 2.40 10.21 -14.32
N ALA A 110 1.53 9.27 -13.97
CA ALA A 110 0.09 9.41 -14.19
C ALA A 110 -0.53 10.48 -13.30
N THR A 111 -1.52 11.19 -13.84
CA THR A 111 -2.34 12.11 -13.05
C THR A 111 -3.28 11.30 -12.15
N LYS A 112 -3.15 11.46 -10.83
CA LYS A 112 -3.97 10.76 -9.82
C LYS A 112 -3.89 9.22 -9.91
N PRO A 113 -2.69 8.62 -9.78
CA PRO A 113 -2.51 7.17 -9.96
C PRO A 113 -3.33 6.34 -8.96
N TRP A 114 -3.69 6.92 -7.82
CA TRP A 114 -4.52 6.23 -6.83
C TRP A 114 -5.91 5.86 -7.36
N THR A 115 -6.51 6.66 -8.25
CA THR A 115 -7.83 6.36 -8.80
C THR A 115 -7.77 5.07 -9.60
N SER A 116 -6.79 4.95 -10.50
CA SER A 116 -6.64 3.76 -11.34
C SER A 116 -6.20 2.54 -10.53
N MET A 117 -5.28 2.68 -9.57
CA MET A 117 -4.85 1.54 -8.74
C MET A 117 -6.00 0.98 -7.88
N ARG A 118 -6.79 1.86 -7.25
CA ARG A 118 -7.98 1.44 -6.47
C ARG A 118 -9.01 0.76 -7.35
N GLU A 119 -9.28 1.29 -8.53
CA GLU A 119 -10.21 0.68 -9.48
C GLU A 119 -9.73 -0.70 -9.95
N LYS A 120 -8.44 -0.81 -10.32
CA LYS A 120 -7.84 -2.07 -10.78
C LYS A 120 -7.94 -3.17 -9.73
N LEU A 121 -7.72 -2.89 -8.44
CA LEU A 121 -7.85 -3.93 -7.41
C LEU A 121 -9.29 -4.42 -7.28
N GLY A 122 -10.25 -3.49 -7.23
CA GLY A 122 -11.68 -3.85 -7.22
C GLY A 122 -12.11 -4.67 -8.43
N ASN A 123 -11.55 -4.37 -9.60
CA ASN A 123 -11.86 -5.06 -10.87
C ASN A 123 -11.06 -6.37 -11.09
N GLY A 124 -10.11 -6.72 -10.22
CA GLY A 124 -9.28 -7.94 -10.39
C GLY A 124 -8.17 -7.81 -11.41
N GLN A 125 -7.61 -6.60 -11.49
CA GLN A 125 -6.52 -6.25 -12.38
C GLN A 125 -5.27 -5.81 -11.60
N LEU A 126 -5.32 -5.88 -10.27
CA LEU A 126 -4.23 -5.58 -9.35
C LEU A 126 -4.34 -6.49 -8.13
N ALA A 127 -3.29 -7.25 -7.85
CA ALA A 127 -3.33 -8.27 -6.81
C ALA A 127 -3.03 -7.73 -5.40
N LEU A 128 -2.17 -6.71 -5.25
CA LEU A 128 -1.75 -6.18 -3.95
C LEU A 128 -1.76 -4.63 -3.95
N LEU A 129 -2.34 -4.01 -2.92
CA LEU A 129 -2.38 -2.55 -2.74
C LEU A 129 -2.46 -2.17 -1.25
N PHE A 130 -1.55 -1.32 -0.77
CA PHE A 130 -1.67 -0.75 0.58
C PHE A 130 -2.46 0.56 0.53
N GLU A 131 -3.64 0.59 1.14
CA GLU A 131 -4.60 1.70 0.98
C GLU A 131 -5.47 1.94 2.21
N GLY A 132 -6.21 3.04 2.20
CA GLY A 132 -7.10 3.43 3.28
C GLY A 132 -8.40 2.61 3.37
N GLY A 133 -8.88 2.40 4.58
CA GLY A 133 -10.11 1.64 4.89
C GLY A 133 -11.36 2.05 4.08
N TRP A 134 -11.44 3.31 3.65
CA TRP A 134 -12.58 3.83 2.89
C TRP A 134 -12.72 3.20 1.50
N VAL A 135 -11.64 2.68 0.91
CA VAL A 135 -11.67 2.13 -0.45
C VAL A 135 -12.51 0.86 -0.54
N TYR A 136 -12.55 0.06 0.53
CA TYR A 136 -13.31 -1.19 0.57
C TYR A 136 -14.81 -0.95 0.45
N GLY A 137 -15.33 0.10 1.13
CA GLY A 137 -16.73 0.50 1.00
C GLY A 137 -17.10 0.89 -0.43
N GLY A 138 -16.18 1.52 -1.16
CA GLY A 138 -16.36 1.84 -2.58
C GLY A 138 -16.46 0.60 -3.47
N TRP A 139 -15.63 -0.42 -3.22
CA TRP A 139 -15.72 -1.70 -3.96
C TRP A 139 -17.01 -2.46 -3.63
N VAL A 140 -17.39 -2.53 -2.36
CA VAL A 140 -18.66 -3.15 -1.93
C VAL A 140 -19.87 -2.45 -2.55
N ALA A 141 -19.87 -1.12 -2.64
CA ALA A 141 -20.95 -0.37 -3.27
C ALA A 141 -21.06 -0.65 -4.78
N LYS A 142 -19.93 -0.96 -5.45
CA LYS A 142 -19.88 -1.30 -6.87
C LYS A 142 -20.30 -2.75 -7.14
N ASP A 143 -19.75 -3.70 -6.39
CA ASP A 143 -20.06 -5.12 -6.47
C ASP A 143 -19.77 -5.81 -5.12
N LYS A 144 -20.79 -5.92 -4.29
CA LYS A 144 -20.68 -6.54 -2.96
C LYS A 144 -20.25 -8.00 -3.05
N ALA A 145 -20.88 -8.78 -3.92
CA ALA A 145 -20.68 -10.22 -3.97
C ALA A 145 -19.25 -10.56 -4.43
N ALA A 146 -18.74 -9.91 -5.47
CA ALA A 146 -17.37 -10.11 -5.91
C ALA A 146 -16.35 -9.60 -4.89
N THR A 147 -16.61 -8.45 -4.25
CA THR A 147 -15.68 -7.87 -3.26
C THR A 147 -15.57 -8.78 -2.03
N GLU A 148 -16.70 -9.17 -1.44
CA GLU A 148 -16.70 -10.05 -0.25
C GLU A 148 -16.12 -11.43 -0.57
N LYS A 149 -16.25 -11.90 -1.82
CA LYS A 149 -15.67 -13.17 -2.24
C LYS A 149 -14.16 -13.09 -2.43
N ASN A 150 -13.65 -12.05 -3.09
CA ASN A 150 -12.29 -12.07 -3.66
C ASN A 150 -11.32 -11.06 -3.02
N VAL A 151 -11.80 -10.05 -2.29
CA VAL A 151 -10.92 -9.04 -1.68
C VAL A 151 -10.74 -9.35 -0.20
N ARG A 152 -9.47 -9.36 0.23
CA ARG A 152 -9.06 -9.54 1.62
C ARG A 152 -8.14 -8.40 2.02
N TYR A 153 -7.91 -8.26 3.32
CA TYR A 153 -7.07 -7.22 3.86
C TYR A 153 -6.40 -7.63 5.15
N VAL A 154 -5.17 -7.16 5.34
CA VAL A 154 -4.32 -7.48 6.49
C VAL A 154 -3.56 -6.25 6.97
N LEU A 155 -3.03 -6.31 8.19
CA LEU A 155 -2.15 -5.27 8.70
C LEU A 155 -0.81 -5.30 7.96
N HIS A 156 -0.12 -4.16 7.95
CA HIS A 156 1.23 -4.09 7.39
C HIS A 156 2.19 -4.87 8.30
N PRO A 157 2.97 -5.82 7.78
CA PRO A 157 3.95 -6.55 8.57
C PRO A 157 5.17 -5.67 8.90
N THR A 158 5.94 -6.05 9.90
CA THR A 158 7.28 -5.49 10.16
C THR A 158 8.35 -6.36 9.49
N GLU A 159 9.60 -5.89 9.48
CA GLU A 159 10.74 -6.65 8.97
C GLU A 159 10.93 -7.98 9.71
N SER A 160 10.68 -8.00 11.02
CA SER A 160 10.78 -9.19 11.87
C SER A 160 9.54 -10.08 11.87
N GLY A 161 8.47 -9.67 11.20
CA GLY A 161 7.20 -10.40 11.13
C GLY A 161 6.24 -10.21 12.31
N GLY A 162 6.51 -9.23 13.18
CA GLY A 162 5.58 -8.83 14.23
C GLY A 162 6.15 -7.75 15.16
N PRO A 163 5.27 -6.98 15.84
CA PRO A 163 3.82 -6.93 15.64
C PRO A 163 3.45 -6.19 14.34
N SER A 164 2.50 -6.72 13.58
CA SER A 164 1.94 -6.01 12.41
C SER A 164 1.17 -4.77 12.86
N PHE A 165 1.11 -3.75 12.01
CA PHE A 165 0.55 -2.45 12.36
C PHE A 165 -0.28 -1.84 11.22
N THR A 166 -0.95 -0.74 11.54
CA THR A 166 -1.65 0.10 10.57
C THR A 166 -1.33 1.55 10.87
N ILE A 167 -1.46 2.40 9.85
CA ILE A 167 -1.26 3.84 9.97
C ILE A 167 -2.62 4.53 9.93
N GLY A 168 -2.83 5.48 10.85
CA GLY A 168 -3.94 6.42 10.80
C GLY A 168 -3.81 7.38 9.60
N GLY A 169 -4.93 7.75 8.98
CA GLY A 169 -4.91 8.80 7.97
C GLY A 169 -4.61 10.16 8.61
N PRO A 170 -3.90 11.09 7.93
CA PRO A 170 -4.20 12.50 8.14
C PRO A 170 -5.67 12.69 7.76
N GLY A 171 -6.56 12.63 8.75
CA GLY A 171 -7.97 12.91 8.53
C GLY A 171 -8.17 14.39 8.22
N THR A 172 -9.36 14.76 7.77
CA THR A 172 -9.73 16.16 7.71
C THR A 172 -10.00 16.67 9.13
N CYS A 173 -9.23 17.64 9.58
CA CYS A 173 -9.59 18.43 10.76
C CYS A 173 -10.30 19.72 10.33
N TRP A 174 -11.21 20.19 11.16
CA TRP A 174 -11.89 21.47 10.96
C TRP A 174 -11.17 22.52 11.78
N TYR A 175 -10.89 23.67 11.17
CA TYR A 175 -10.37 24.85 11.86
C TYR A 175 -11.20 26.08 11.50
N ILE A 176 -11.48 26.92 12.49
CA ILE A 176 -12.07 28.24 12.26
C ILE A 176 -10.92 29.20 12.01
N THR A 177 -10.89 29.79 10.81
CA THR A 177 -9.86 30.78 10.47
C THR A 177 -9.95 32.01 11.39
N ALA A 178 -8.80 32.57 11.76
CA ALA A 178 -8.74 33.80 12.58
C ALA A 178 -9.46 35.00 11.92
N LYS A 179 -9.67 34.94 10.61
CA LYS A 179 -10.40 35.95 9.83
C LYS A 179 -11.93 35.78 9.83
N SER A 180 -12.47 34.73 10.45
CA SER A 180 -13.93 34.54 10.50
C SER A 180 -14.59 35.62 11.35
N ALA A 181 -15.57 36.33 10.79
CA ALA A 181 -16.43 37.24 11.53
C ALA A 181 -17.49 36.50 12.38
N ASN A 182 -17.68 35.20 12.12
CA ASN A 182 -18.62 34.33 12.84
C ASN A 182 -17.83 33.13 13.38
N LYS A 183 -17.39 33.21 14.64
CA LYS A 183 -16.68 32.13 15.33
C LYS A 183 -17.65 31.25 16.10
#